data_AF-A0ABD6ATL9-F1
#
_entry.id   AF-A0ABD6ATL9-F1
#
_cell.length_a   1.000
_cell.length_b   1.000
_cell.length_c   1.000
_cell.angle_alpha   90.00
_cell.angle_beta   90.00
_cell.angle_gamma   90.00
#
_symmetry.space_group_name_H-M   'P 1'
#
loop_
_entity.id
_entity.type
_entity.pdbx_description
1 polymer ?
#
loop_
_entity_poly.entity_id
_entity_poly.type
_entity_poly.pdbx_seq_one_letter_code
_entity_poly.pdbx_strand_id
1 'polypeptide(L)'
;MAADSPSTVRDGFGTVSRTAGVVFRYALLAATLLGILAVGILFVYVANDAIQPFTADPGWHLTFFLTLVVPTLAVGYSLSGRGEGSLRVGLESLGLLAVMPLFAGGVAVLFLSILPALVVFSFAVALAIPLAAIVALQRTRQVGFVAKLVAAAVVTVASLLFVPNFIQNVPVIPVEWLLVALTIGAPTAAIAGAYAAASWNDRRVGRIAALAALGGVLVGGLVGSLTGVGGIAATVLATVAGVPVGLYVATVVDQHPTRREGLLLPLVVLGGMLLGAFLVRTVGFAGPASWLDWAFVTSDNSFSAESAGIYPALAGSIMLMLIVSLASFPIGIGAAVYLEEYAGNSRLTRLIEVNIANLAGVPSVVYGLLGLGLLARMLEDGLPVFPAVVADPLGLEPIRVGGDLFGIGTVFVGGLTLSLLILPIVIISSQEAIRSVPPSQRQASYGMGATRWQTVKNVVLPKAFPGILTGTILALGRAIGETAPLLVIGAPNEFGIPQELSSRVGAMPLQIYAWATTSGTEEFYTKVIPAGVVVLLVAMLAMNSVAIVLRNRYRQRN
;
A
#
# COMPACT_ATOMS: atom_id res chain seq x y z
N MET A 1 3.97 -68.40 -27.06
CA MET A 1 3.51 -67.99 -28.40
C MET A 1 3.33 -66.48 -28.34
N ALA A 2 4.34 -65.71 -28.73
CA ALA A 2 4.47 -65.13 -30.09
C ALA A 2 3.40 -64.05 -30.33
N ALA A 3 3.67 -62.81 -30.73
CA ALA A 3 4.87 -62.18 -31.27
C ALA A 3 4.71 -60.65 -31.14
N ASP A 4 5.85 -59.95 -31.23
CA ASP A 4 5.93 -58.56 -31.68
C ASP A 4 5.06 -58.29 -32.92
N SER A 5 4.39 -57.12 -32.94
CA SER A 5 4.46 -56.22 -34.10
C SER A 5 3.98 -54.81 -33.73
N PRO A 6 4.88 -53.80 -33.76
CA PRO A 6 4.56 -52.40 -33.57
C PRO A 6 4.38 -51.71 -34.93
N SER A 7 3.18 -51.21 -35.23
CA SER A 7 2.89 -50.24 -36.30
C SER A 7 1.36 -50.04 -36.29
N THR A 8 0.74 -48.87 -36.33
CA THR A 8 1.03 -47.59 -36.96
C THR A 8 0.13 -46.53 -36.30
N VAL A 9 0.69 -45.58 -35.55
CA VAL A 9 0.02 -44.29 -35.30
C VAL A 9 0.98 -43.21 -35.75
N ARG A 10 0.84 -42.86 -37.03
CA ARG A 10 1.28 -41.64 -37.73
C ARG A 10 2.16 -40.69 -36.91
N ASP A 11 3.46 -40.87 -37.04
CA ASP A 11 4.48 -39.84 -36.85
C ASP A 11 4.28 -38.73 -37.91
N GLY A 12 3.40 -37.77 -37.61
CA GLY A 12 3.21 -36.55 -38.40
C GLY A 12 3.84 -35.30 -37.77
N PHE A 13 4.41 -35.42 -36.57
CA PHE A 13 5.17 -34.37 -35.92
C PHE A 13 6.62 -34.81 -35.86
N GLY A 14 7.49 -34.14 -36.61
CA GLY A 14 8.93 -34.41 -36.60
C GLY A 14 9.44 -34.53 -35.17
N THR A 15 10.25 -35.56 -34.90
CA THR A 15 10.86 -35.78 -33.60
C THR A 15 11.60 -34.51 -33.18
N VAL A 16 11.01 -33.71 -32.30
CA VAL A 16 11.66 -32.52 -31.75
C VAL A 16 12.96 -33.01 -31.11
N SER A 17 14.09 -32.59 -31.68
CA SER A 17 15.42 -32.99 -31.21
C SER A 17 15.48 -32.82 -29.69
N ARG A 18 15.64 -33.92 -28.96
CA ARG A 18 15.75 -33.88 -27.49
C ARG A 18 16.87 -32.94 -27.07
N THR A 19 17.94 -32.87 -27.88
CA THR A 19 19.06 -31.93 -27.71
C THR A 19 18.61 -30.48 -27.87
N ALA A 20 17.82 -30.14 -28.90
CA ALA A 20 17.30 -28.79 -29.08
C ALA A 20 16.39 -28.37 -27.91
N GLY A 21 15.55 -29.27 -27.42
CA GLY A 21 14.70 -29.01 -26.25
C GLY A 21 15.51 -28.79 -24.96
N VAL A 22 16.60 -29.54 -24.76
CA VAL A 22 17.51 -29.38 -23.61
C VAL A 22 18.29 -28.07 -23.70
N VAL A 23 18.85 -27.76 -24.88
CA VAL A 23 19.57 -26.50 -25.12
C VAL A 23 18.66 -25.30 -24.90
N PHE A 24 17.43 -25.34 -25.44
CA PHE A 24 16.44 -24.28 -25.23
C PHE A 24 16.09 -24.09 -23.75
N ARG A 25 15.92 -25.18 -22.98
CA ARG A 25 15.67 -25.10 -21.53
C ARG A 25 16.83 -24.44 -20.79
N TYR A 26 18.06 -24.83 -21.07
CA TYR A 26 19.23 -24.22 -20.44
C TYR A 26 19.44 -22.77 -20.87
N ALA A 27 19.15 -22.42 -22.12
CA ALA A 27 19.19 -21.04 -22.59
C ALA A 27 18.15 -20.16 -21.86
N LEU A 28 16.93 -20.66 -21.67
CA LEU A 28 15.91 -19.97 -20.87
C LEU A 28 16.31 -19.81 -19.41
N LEU A 29 16.87 -20.86 -18.80
CA LEU A 29 17.38 -20.79 -17.42
C LEU A 29 18.56 -19.81 -17.30
N ALA A 30 19.49 -19.83 -18.25
CA ALA A 30 20.61 -18.90 -18.26
C ALA A 30 20.12 -17.45 -18.43
N ALA A 31 19.15 -17.20 -19.31
CA ALA A 31 18.57 -15.88 -19.51
C ALA A 31 17.88 -15.35 -18.24
N THR A 32 17.11 -16.19 -17.52
CA THR A 32 16.46 -15.79 -16.26
C THR A 32 17.49 -15.55 -15.15
N LEU A 33 18.47 -16.44 -15.01
CA LEU A 33 19.53 -16.29 -14.01
C LEU A 33 20.40 -15.07 -14.29
N LEU A 34 20.75 -14.79 -15.56
CA LEU A 34 21.53 -13.60 -15.93
C LEU A 34 20.78 -12.33 -15.58
N GLY A 35 19.47 -12.25 -15.89
CA GLY A 35 18.65 -11.09 -15.52
C GLY A 35 18.59 -10.87 -14.00
N ILE A 36 18.34 -11.93 -13.24
CA ILE A 36 18.29 -11.87 -11.77
C ILE A 36 19.65 -11.49 -11.20
N LEU A 37 20.73 -12.08 -11.72
CA LEU A 37 22.09 -11.80 -11.27
C LEU A 37 22.50 -10.36 -11.58
N ALA A 38 22.19 -9.85 -12.77
CA ALA A 38 22.50 -8.47 -13.15
C ALA A 38 21.81 -7.46 -12.23
N VAL A 39 20.51 -7.64 -11.97
CA VAL A 39 19.76 -6.79 -11.02
C VAL A 39 20.28 -6.96 -9.60
N GLY A 40 20.60 -8.18 -9.19
CA GLY A 40 21.16 -8.47 -7.87
C GLY A 40 22.51 -7.79 -7.63
N ILE A 41 23.40 -7.83 -8.61
CA ILE A 41 24.70 -7.14 -8.57
C ILE A 41 24.49 -5.63 -8.44
N LEU A 42 23.61 -5.03 -9.25
CA LEU A 42 23.29 -3.61 -9.16
C LEU A 42 22.77 -3.24 -7.77
N PHE A 43 21.88 -4.06 -7.20
CA PHE A 43 21.37 -3.83 -5.86
C PHE A 43 22.46 -3.90 -4.78
N VAL A 44 23.41 -4.84 -4.92
CA VAL A 44 24.55 -4.95 -3.99
C VAL A 44 25.43 -3.70 -4.05
N TYR A 45 25.73 -3.18 -5.25
CA TYR A 45 26.49 -1.93 -5.38
C TYR A 45 25.76 -0.76 -4.74
N VAL A 46 24.48 -0.57 -5.08
CA VAL A 46 23.65 0.52 -4.52
C VAL A 46 23.54 0.42 -3.00
N ALA A 47 23.34 -0.78 -2.46
CA ALA A 47 23.25 -0.99 -1.01
C ALA A 47 24.61 -0.77 -0.31
N ASN A 48 25.71 -1.19 -0.95
CA ASN A 48 27.05 -0.95 -0.42
C ASN A 48 27.36 0.55 -0.36
N ASP A 49 27.02 1.30 -1.39
CA ASP A 49 27.28 2.74 -1.45
C ASP A 49 26.42 3.51 -0.43
N ALA A 50 25.18 3.07 -0.20
CA ALA A 50 24.27 3.67 0.77
C ALA A 50 24.63 3.38 2.24
N ILE A 51 24.97 2.12 2.55
CA ILE A 51 25.16 1.64 3.94
C ILE A 51 26.63 1.66 4.35
N GLN A 52 27.54 1.48 3.39
CA GLN A 52 28.98 1.42 3.58
C GLN A 52 29.41 0.45 4.69
N PRO A 53 28.94 -0.82 4.67
CA PRO A 53 29.08 -1.73 5.81
C PRO A 53 30.54 -1.99 6.21
N PHE A 54 31.49 -1.94 5.26
CA PHE A 54 32.91 -2.18 5.50
C PHE A 54 33.66 -1.01 6.16
N THR A 55 32.99 0.11 6.39
CA THR A 55 33.56 1.26 7.12
C THR A 55 33.44 1.12 8.65
N ALA A 56 32.63 0.15 9.12
CA ALA A 56 32.41 -0.07 10.53
C ALA A 56 33.64 -0.67 11.22
N ASP A 57 33.76 -0.44 12.52
CA ASP A 57 34.81 -1.06 13.31
C ASP A 57 34.69 -2.60 13.30
N PRO A 58 35.80 -3.36 13.31
CA PRO A 58 35.75 -4.82 13.47
C PRO A 58 34.97 -5.25 14.73
N GLY A 59 35.01 -4.46 15.80
CA GLY A 59 34.24 -4.68 17.02
C GLY A 59 32.73 -4.56 16.82
N TRP A 60 32.28 -3.69 15.92
CA TRP A 60 30.87 -3.59 15.52
C TRP A 60 30.40 -4.87 14.84
N HIS A 61 31.18 -5.35 13.86
CA HIS A 61 30.88 -6.61 13.16
C HIS A 61 30.85 -7.80 14.11
N LEU A 62 31.84 -7.92 14.99
CA LEU A 62 31.91 -9.00 15.97
C LEU A 62 30.71 -8.97 16.93
N THR A 63 30.32 -7.77 17.39
CA THR A 63 29.19 -7.61 18.32
C THR A 63 27.89 -8.09 17.67
N PHE A 64 27.55 -7.60 16.47
CA PHE A 64 26.33 -8.07 15.78
C PHE A 64 26.43 -9.52 15.30
N PHE A 65 27.62 -10.01 14.96
CA PHE A 65 27.79 -11.42 14.65
C PHE A 65 27.43 -12.31 15.85
N LEU A 66 27.89 -11.95 17.05
CA LEU A 66 27.64 -12.71 18.28
C LEU A 66 26.24 -12.50 18.85
N THR A 67 25.69 -11.30 18.80
CA THR A 67 24.37 -11.01 19.40
C THR A 67 23.21 -11.32 18.46
N LEU A 68 23.41 -11.20 17.15
CA LEU A 68 22.33 -11.33 16.17
C LEU A 68 22.52 -12.56 15.29
N VAL A 69 23.64 -12.68 14.57
CA VAL A 69 23.81 -13.72 13.54
C VAL A 69 23.86 -15.12 14.16
N VAL A 70 24.75 -15.35 15.12
CA VAL A 70 24.92 -16.66 15.76
C VAL A 70 23.64 -17.15 16.45
N PRO A 71 22.95 -16.35 17.29
CA PRO A 71 21.72 -16.78 17.94
C PRO A 71 20.58 -17.02 16.94
N THR A 72 20.46 -16.20 15.90
CA THR A 72 19.44 -16.36 14.87
C THR A 72 19.64 -17.66 14.09
N LEU A 73 20.88 -17.96 13.69
CA LEU A 73 21.21 -19.21 12.98
C LEU A 73 21.00 -20.44 13.88
N ALA A 74 21.41 -20.36 15.15
CA ALA A 74 21.22 -21.45 16.12
C ALA A 74 19.74 -21.77 16.33
N VAL A 75 18.89 -20.74 16.50
CA VAL A 75 17.43 -20.92 16.65
C VAL A 75 16.82 -21.38 15.34
N GLY A 76 17.19 -20.79 14.20
CA GLY A 76 16.70 -21.20 12.88
C GLY A 76 17.00 -22.68 12.59
N TYR A 77 18.21 -23.14 12.88
CA TYR A 77 18.61 -24.54 12.76
C TYR A 77 17.86 -25.45 13.74
N SER A 78 17.70 -25.04 15.00
CA SER A 78 16.90 -25.79 15.96
C SER A 78 15.44 -25.92 15.52
N LEU A 79 14.86 -24.89 14.89
CA LEU A 79 13.48 -24.89 14.41
C LEU A 79 13.31 -25.73 13.15
N SER A 80 14.30 -25.76 12.25
CA SER A 80 14.25 -26.61 11.05
C SER A 80 14.22 -28.10 11.41
N GLY A 81 14.96 -28.50 12.45
CA GLY A 81 14.96 -29.88 12.95
C GLY A 81 13.66 -30.32 13.66
N ARG A 82 12.79 -29.38 14.04
CA ARG A 82 11.51 -29.65 14.76
C ARG A 82 10.28 -29.69 13.84
N GLY A 83 10.48 -29.57 12.53
CA GLY A 83 9.45 -29.65 11.49
C GLY A 83 9.21 -28.34 10.75
N GLU A 84 8.77 -28.44 9.49
CA GLU A 84 8.63 -27.29 8.57
C GLU A 84 7.66 -26.20 9.06
N GLY A 85 6.73 -26.55 9.96
CA GLY A 85 5.72 -25.62 10.47
C GLY A 85 6.26 -24.54 11.42
N SER A 86 7.23 -24.87 12.28
CA SER A 86 7.72 -23.95 13.32
C SER A 86 8.65 -22.89 12.75
N LEU A 87 9.57 -23.28 11.86
CA LEU A 87 10.44 -22.34 11.15
C LEU A 87 9.62 -21.36 10.29
N ARG A 88 8.57 -21.86 9.61
CA ARG A 88 7.67 -21.02 8.82
C ARG A 88 6.97 -19.96 9.67
N VAL A 89 6.45 -20.32 10.85
CA VAL A 89 5.84 -19.37 11.79
C VAL A 89 6.87 -18.33 12.25
N GLY A 90 8.11 -18.74 12.51
CA GLY A 90 9.19 -17.81 12.84
C GLY A 90 9.49 -16.81 11.72
N LEU A 91 9.58 -17.29 10.48
CA LEU A 91 9.82 -16.43 9.32
C LEU A 91 8.64 -15.49 9.03
N GLU A 92 7.41 -15.99 9.14
CA GLU A 92 6.20 -15.18 8.96
C GLU A 92 6.07 -14.09 10.02
N SER A 93 6.32 -14.40 11.30
CA SER A 93 6.31 -13.40 12.38
C SER A 93 7.41 -12.35 12.23
N LEU A 94 8.62 -12.77 11.85
CA LEU A 94 9.73 -11.84 11.57
C LEU A 94 9.41 -10.93 10.38
N GLY A 95 8.83 -11.48 9.31
CA GLY A 95 8.36 -10.69 8.17
C GLY A 95 7.29 -9.68 8.56
N LEU A 96 6.32 -10.06 9.40
CA LEU A 96 5.31 -9.12 9.92
C LEU A 96 5.94 -8.00 10.75
N LEU A 97 6.92 -8.32 11.60
CA LEU A 97 7.63 -7.35 12.43
C LEU A 97 8.52 -6.40 11.64
N ALA A 98 9.03 -6.82 10.48
CA ALA A 98 9.78 -5.93 9.58
C ALA A 98 8.84 -5.04 8.76
N VAL A 99 7.79 -5.62 8.17
CA VAL A 99 6.94 -4.95 7.17
C VAL A 99 5.90 -4.03 7.80
N MET A 100 5.25 -4.45 8.89
CA MET A 100 4.16 -3.68 9.48
C MET A 100 4.60 -2.32 10.05
N PRO A 101 5.77 -2.20 10.72
CA PRO A 101 6.28 -0.89 11.13
C PRO A 101 6.62 0.03 9.96
N LEU A 102 7.14 -0.49 8.85
CA LEU A 102 7.39 0.31 7.64
C LEU A 102 6.09 0.88 7.09
N PHE A 103 5.04 0.05 7.00
CA PHE A 103 3.72 0.50 6.57
C PHE A 103 3.12 1.51 7.57
N ALA A 104 3.27 1.26 8.87
CA ALA A 104 2.85 2.19 9.92
C ALA A 104 3.60 3.52 9.84
N GLY A 105 4.89 3.53 9.47
CA GLY A 105 5.66 4.74 9.21
C GLY A 105 5.05 5.56 8.08
N GLY A 106 4.69 4.92 6.96
CA GLY A 106 3.98 5.59 5.86
C GLY A 106 2.62 6.18 6.29
N VAL A 107 1.84 5.44 7.08
CA VAL A 107 0.58 5.95 7.65
C VAL A 107 0.84 7.08 8.66
N ALA A 108 1.93 7.04 9.43
CA ALA A 108 2.27 8.09 10.37
C ALA A 108 2.63 9.40 9.64
N VAL A 109 3.36 9.32 8.52
CA VAL A 109 3.64 10.48 7.66
C VAL A 109 2.35 11.13 7.16
N LEU A 110 1.31 10.35 6.84
CA LEU A 110 0.01 10.92 6.48
C LEU A 110 -0.55 11.82 7.59
N PHE A 111 -0.52 11.41 8.85
CA PHE A 111 -1.06 12.20 9.95
C PHE A 111 -0.12 13.32 10.44
N LEU A 112 1.19 13.12 10.33
CA LEU A 112 2.19 14.08 10.80
C LEU A 112 2.39 15.23 9.81
N SER A 113 2.23 14.99 8.52
CA SER A 113 2.66 15.93 7.48
C SER A 113 1.57 16.35 6.52
N ILE A 114 0.55 15.51 6.30
CA ILE A 114 -0.35 15.67 5.15
C ILE A 114 -1.80 15.94 5.58
N LEU A 115 -2.30 15.19 6.56
CA LEU A 115 -3.69 15.19 6.98
C LEU A 115 -3.78 15.50 8.48
N PRO A 116 -4.17 16.74 8.85
CA PRO A 116 -4.37 17.08 10.25
C PRO A 116 -5.35 16.09 10.91
N ALA A 117 -4.98 15.57 12.08
CA ALA A 117 -5.76 14.54 12.77
C ALA A 117 -7.22 14.98 13.02
N LEU A 118 -7.43 16.27 13.28
CA LEU A 118 -8.75 16.89 13.43
C LEU A 118 -9.59 16.81 12.16
N VAL A 119 -9.00 17.11 11.00
CA VAL A 119 -9.71 17.08 9.72
C VAL A 119 -10.16 15.65 9.43
N VAL A 120 -9.25 14.68 9.53
CA VAL A 120 -9.57 13.26 9.32
C VAL A 120 -10.65 12.78 10.29
N PHE A 121 -10.54 13.15 11.57
CA PHE A 121 -11.54 12.82 12.58
C PHE A 121 -12.92 13.40 12.24
N SER A 122 -12.95 14.66 11.83
CA SER A 122 -14.19 15.34 11.49
C SER A 122 -14.92 14.67 10.32
N PHE A 123 -14.19 14.25 9.29
CA PHE A 123 -14.75 13.49 8.16
C PHE A 123 -15.10 12.05 8.52
N ALA A 124 -14.32 11.40 9.39
CA ALA A 124 -14.64 10.06 9.88
C ALA A 124 -15.98 10.06 10.64
N VAL A 125 -16.22 11.06 11.50
CA VAL A 125 -17.52 11.25 12.18
C VAL A 125 -18.62 11.58 11.18
N ALA A 126 -18.33 12.45 10.20
CA ALA A 126 -19.28 12.80 9.15
C ALA A 126 -19.71 11.59 8.30
N LEU A 127 -18.86 10.58 8.12
CA LEU A 127 -19.20 9.33 7.44
C LEU A 127 -19.87 8.29 8.36
N ALA A 128 -19.57 8.31 9.66
CA ALA A 128 -20.20 7.41 10.62
C ALA A 128 -21.70 7.69 10.82
N ILE A 129 -22.11 8.96 10.76
CA ILE A 129 -23.51 9.41 10.90
C ILE A 129 -24.43 8.80 9.83
N PRO A 130 -24.17 8.94 8.51
CA PRO A 130 -25.02 8.34 7.49
C PRO A 130 -24.98 6.82 7.55
N LEU A 131 -23.85 6.20 7.93
CA LEU A 131 -23.78 4.75 8.11
C LEU A 131 -24.72 4.28 9.23
N ALA A 132 -24.71 4.97 10.38
CA ALA A 132 -25.61 4.70 11.50
C ALA A 132 -27.07 4.94 11.11
N ALA A 133 -27.35 6.02 10.36
CA ALA A 133 -28.69 6.32 9.84
C ALA A 133 -29.18 5.24 8.89
N ILE A 134 -28.34 4.74 7.98
CA ILE A 134 -28.68 3.63 7.07
C ILE A 134 -29.01 2.37 7.87
N VAL A 135 -28.19 2.01 8.87
CA VAL A 135 -28.43 0.84 9.72
C VAL A 135 -29.74 0.99 10.51
N ALA A 136 -30.04 2.18 11.03
CA ALA A 136 -31.30 2.47 11.71
C ALA A 136 -32.50 2.37 10.76
N LEU A 137 -32.41 2.97 9.57
CA LEU A 137 -33.45 2.92 8.53
C LEU A 137 -33.70 1.50 8.02
N GLN A 138 -32.67 0.64 7.98
CA GLN A 138 -32.84 -0.76 7.61
C GLN A 138 -33.66 -1.55 8.63
N ARG A 139 -33.61 -1.19 9.91
CA ARG A 139 -34.42 -1.84 10.96
C ARG A 139 -35.90 -1.44 10.88
N THR A 140 -36.21 -0.29 10.30
CA THR A 140 -37.58 0.20 10.16
C THR A 140 -38.28 -0.40 8.94
N ARG A 141 -39.28 -1.26 9.14
CA ARG A 141 -40.03 -1.93 8.05
C ARG A 141 -41.04 -1.03 7.33
N GLN A 142 -41.44 0.09 7.93
CA GLN A 142 -42.54 0.94 7.42
C GLN A 142 -42.16 1.94 6.33
N VAL A 143 -40.86 2.12 6.03
CA VAL A 143 -40.40 3.12 5.06
C VAL A 143 -40.08 2.44 3.72
N GLY A 144 -40.63 2.96 2.62
CA GLY A 144 -40.34 2.47 1.27
C GLY A 144 -38.86 2.62 0.89
N PHE A 145 -38.38 1.79 -0.05
CA PHE A 145 -36.97 1.79 -0.49
C PHE A 145 -36.51 3.16 -0.99
N VAL A 146 -37.33 3.83 -1.81
CA VAL A 146 -37.00 5.16 -2.37
C VAL A 146 -36.86 6.19 -1.25
N ALA A 147 -37.75 6.18 -0.27
CA ALA A 147 -37.66 7.10 0.88
C ALA A 147 -36.41 6.83 1.75
N LYS A 148 -36.02 5.56 1.93
CA LYS A 148 -34.75 5.21 2.61
C LYS A 148 -33.54 5.70 1.83
N LEU A 149 -33.55 5.57 0.50
CA LEU A 149 -32.47 6.01 -0.37
C LEU A 149 -32.32 7.54 -0.33
N VAL A 150 -33.42 8.27 -0.49
CA VAL A 150 -33.44 9.73 -0.42
C VAL A 150 -32.99 10.20 0.96
N ALA A 151 -33.52 9.62 2.04
CA ALA A 151 -33.09 9.95 3.39
C ALA A 151 -31.59 9.68 3.62
N ALA A 152 -31.08 8.55 3.16
CA ALA A 152 -29.65 8.24 3.25
C ALA A 152 -28.80 9.24 2.46
N ALA A 153 -29.21 9.61 1.24
CA ALA A 153 -28.50 10.59 0.42
C ALA A 153 -28.50 11.98 1.08
N VAL A 154 -29.65 12.45 1.56
CA VAL A 154 -29.79 13.74 2.26
C VAL A 154 -28.94 13.76 3.53
N VAL A 155 -29.01 12.72 4.36
CA VAL A 155 -28.18 12.62 5.58
C VAL A 155 -26.69 12.58 5.23
N THR A 156 -26.30 11.90 4.17
CA THR A 156 -24.89 11.85 3.74
C THR A 156 -24.39 13.23 3.32
N VAL A 157 -25.13 13.92 2.45
CA VAL A 157 -24.76 15.27 1.97
C VAL A 157 -24.75 16.26 3.14
N ALA A 158 -25.80 16.29 3.96
CA ALA A 158 -25.87 17.16 5.13
C ALA A 158 -24.71 16.88 6.10
N SER A 159 -24.44 15.62 6.40
CA SER A 159 -23.36 15.24 7.32
C SER A 159 -22.00 15.69 6.78
N LEU A 160 -21.69 15.44 5.50
CA LEU A 160 -20.42 15.86 4.90
C LEU A 160 -20.22 17.37 4.82
N LEU A 161 -21.30 18.15 4.69
CA LEU A 161 -21.22 19.61 4.63
C LEU A 161 -21.11 20.27 6.02
N PHE A 162 -21.89 19.80 6.99
CA PHE A 162 -22.03 20.50 8.27
C PHE A 162 -21.14 19.92 9.38
N VAL A 163 -20.94 18.60 9.43
CA VAL A 163 -20.26 17.95 10.56
C VAL A 163 -18.77 18.28 10.60
N PRO A 164 -18.02 18.24 9.48
CA PRO A 164 -16.61 18.62 9.48
C PRO A 164 -16.41 20.05 9.98
N ASN A 165 -17.17 20.99 9.42
CA ASN A 165 -17.10 22.40 9.81
C ASN A 165 -17.48 22.60 11.28
N PHE A 166 -18.49 21.90 11.78
CA PHE A 166 -18.86 21.99 13.20
C PHE A 166 -17.73 21.51 14.12
N ILE A 167 -17.18 20.32 13.87
CA ILE A 167 -16.13 19.72 14.70
C ILE A 167 -14.84 20.55 14.68
N GLN A 168 -14.46 21.06 13.50
CA GLN A 168 -13.23 21.85 13.35
C GLN A 168 -13.30 23.22 14.05
N ASN A 169 -14.50 23.75 14.32
CA ASN A 169 -14.70 25.02 15.03
C ASN A 169 -14.93 24.85 16.55
N VAL A 170 -14.87 23.62 17.08
CA VAL A 170 -15.03 23.40 18.54
C VAL A 170 -13.79 23.93 19.28
N PRO A 171 -13.94 24.79 20.31
CA PRO A 171 -12.80 25.40 21.00
C PRO A 171 -11.95 24.42 21.81
N VAL A 172 -12.53 23.30 22.25
CA VAL A 172 -11.86 22.26 23.04
C VAL A 172 -11.72 21.02 22.18
N ILE A 173 -10.52 20.83 21.64
CA ILE A 173 -10.20 19.68 20.79
C ILE A 173 -9.39 18.68 21.62
N PRO A 174 -9.74 17.39 21.61
CA PRO A 174 -8.91 16.35 22.22
C PRO A 174 -7.47 16.37 21.67
N VAL A 175 -6.50 15.92 22.47
CA VAL A 175 -5.11 15.77 22.01
C VAL A 175 -5.04 14.96 20.70
N GLU A 176 -4.22 15.40 19.75
CA GLU A 176 -4.25 14.89 18.36
C GLU A 176 -4.07 13.38 18.25
N TRP A 177 -3.22 12.79 19.08
CA TRP A 177 -3.01 11.34 19.10
C TRP A 177 -4.26 10.56 19.51
N LEU A 178 -5.13 11.16 20.33
CA LEU A 178 -6.41 10.54 20.72
C LEU A 178 -7.40 10.60 19.57
N LEU A 179 -7.39 11.68 18.77
CA LEU A 179 -8.17 11.75 17.53
C LEU A 179 -7.75 10.65 16.56
N VAL A 180 -6.44 10.41 16.39
CA VAL A 180 -5.91 9.29 15.60
C VAL A 180 -6.34 7.94 16.17
N ALA A 181 -6.29 7.77 17.50
CA ALA A 181 -6.75 6.54 18.15
C ALA A 181 -8.24 6.29 17.90
N LEU A 182 -9.06 7.33 17.83
CA LEU A 182 -10.49 7.20 17.52
C LEU A 182 -10.76 6.96 16.03
N THR A 183 -9.99 7.57 15.12
CA THR A 183 -10.21 7.43 13.67
C THR A 183 -9.74 6.12 13.10
N ILE A 184 -8.53 5.66 13.46
CA ILE A 184 -7.94 4.43 12.92
C ILE A 184 -7.80 3.34 13.99
N GLY A 185 -7.56 3.72 15.24
CA GLY A 185 -7.37 2.77 16.34
C GLY A 185 -8.63 2.00 16.69
N ALA A 186 -9.75 2.70 16.90
CA ALA A 186 -11.02 2.10 17.28
C ALA A 186 -11.60 1.18 16.19
N PRO A 187 -11.63 1.56 14.89
CA PRO A 187 -12.03 0.64 13.83
C PRO A 187 -11.13 -0.60 13.74
N THR A 188 -9.81 -0.42 13.84
CA THR A 188 -8.85 -1.55 13.85
C THR A 188 -9.10 -2.48 15.04
N ALA A 189 -9.35 -1.95 16.23
CA ALA A 189 -9.70 -2.73 17.41
C ALA A 189 -11.03 -3.49 17.25
N ALA A 190 -12.04 -2.88 16.61
CA ALA A 190 -13.30 -3.53 16.31
C ALA A 190 -13.13 -4.68 15.29
N ILE A 191 -12.34 -4.45 14.23
CA ILE A 191 -11.99 -5.49 13.23
C ILE A 191 -11.21 -6.62 13.90
N ALA A 192 -10.24 -6.29 14.76
CA ALA A 192 -9.47 -7.24 15.54
C ALA A 192 -10.36 -8.13 16.41
N GLY A 193 -11.33 -7.54 17.11
CA GLY A 193 -12.30 -8.28 17.91
C GLY A 193 -13.24 -9.15 17.08
N ALA A 194 -13.71 -8.66 15.93
CA ALA A 194 -14.53 -9.46 15.02
C ALA A 194 -13.74 -10.65 14.44
N TYR A 195 -12.47 -10.42 14.06
CA TYR A 195 -11.57 -11.47 13.59
C TYR A 195 -11.30 -12.52 14.68
N ALA A 196 -11.05 -12.09 15.92
CA ALA A 196 -10.85 -13.01 17.04
C ALA A 196 -12.13 -13.79 17.37
N ALA A 197 -13.30 -13.14 17.36
CA ALA A 197 -14.58 -13.83 17.55
C ALA A 197 -14.80 -14.93 16.51
N ALA A 198 -14.47 -14.66 15.25
CA ALA A 198 -14.61 -15.64 14.17
C ALA A 198 -13.56 -16.75 14.24
N SER A 199 -12.31 -16.43 14.58
CA SER A 199 -11.21 -17.39 14.58
C SER A 199 -11.28 -18.36 15.77
N TRP A 200 -11.79 -17.91 16.92
CA TRP A 200 -11.98 -18.74 18.12
C TRP A 200 -13.41 -19.24 18.31
N ASN A 201 -14.32 -18.85 17.41
CA ASN A 201 -15.76 -19.13 17.52
C ASN A 201 -16.39 -18.73 18.88
N ASP A 202 -15.81 -17.72 19.56
CA ASP A 202 -16.28 -17.21 20.84
C ASP A 202 -16.36 -15.67 20.84
N ARG A 203 -17.57 -15.16 21.06
CA ARG A 203 -17.83 -13.71 21.14
C ARG A 203 -17.14 -13.05 22.34
N ARG A 204 -16.88 -13.78 23.43
CA ARG A 204 -16.18 -13.25 24.61
C ARG A 204 -14.72 -12.96 24.26
N VAL A 205 -14.04 -13.91 23.62
CA VAL A 205 -12.66 -13.74 23.11
C VAL A 205 -12.60 -12.54 22.16
N GLY A 206 -13.58 -12.39 21.28
CA GLY A 206 -13.66 -11.23 20.40
C GLY A 206 -13.76 -9.88 21.13
N ARG A 207 -14.57 -9.79 22.19
CA ARG A 207 -14.67 -8.56 23.01
C ARG A 207 -13.38 -8.28 23.76
N ILE A 208 -12.75 -9.30 24.33
CA ILE A 208 -11.47 -9.16 25.04
C ILE A 208 -10.39 -8.67 24.06
N ALA A 209 -10.31 -9.26 22.87
CA ALA A 209 -9.37 -8.83 21.84
C ALA A 209 -9.60 -7.38 21.39
N ALA A 210 -10.86 -6.95 21.21
CA ALA A 210 -11.17 -5.56 20.88
C ALA A 210 -10.75 -4.60 21.99
N LEU A 211 -11.05 -4.92 23.26
CA LEU A 211 -10.69 -4.08 24.40
C LEU A 211 -9.17 -4.03 24.60
N ALA A 212 -8.48 -5.17 24.45
CA ALA A 212 -7.03 -5.24 24.53
C ALA A 212 -6.36 -4.46 23.40
N ALA A 213 -6.86 -4.57 22.17
CA ALA A 213 -6.36 -3.80 21.03
C ALA A 213 -6.55 -2.29 21.25
N LEU A 214 -7.75 -1.86 21.66
CA LEU A 214 -8.02 -0.45 21.94
C LEU A 214 -7.17 0.07 23.10
N GLY A 215 -7.06 -0.69 24.18
CA GLY A 215 -6.20 -0.36 25.31
C GLY A 215 -4.73 -0.23 24.90
N GLY A 216 -4.23 -1.17 24.08
CA GLY A 216 -2.88 -1.11 23.54
C GLY A 216 -2.62 0.12 22.67
N VAL A 217 -3.59 0.53 21.85
CA VAL A 217 -3.50 1.77 21.05
C VAL A 217 -3.45 3.01 21.93
N LEU A 218 -4.32 3.10 22.94
CA LEU A 218 -4.37 4.24 23.86
C LEU A 218 -3.09 4.34 24.72
N VAL A 219 -2.61 3.21 25.24
CA VAL A 219 -1.34 3.13 25.97
C VAL A 219 -0.18 3.50 25.05
N GLY A 220 -0.19 3.03 23.80
CA GLY A 220 0.82 3.38 22.80
C GLY A 220 0.91 4.88 22.56
N GLY A 221 -0.24 5.54 22.32
CA GLY A 221 -0.31 7.00 22.14
C GLY A 221 0.16 7.78 23.36
N LEU A 222 -0.27 7.36 24.56
CA LEU A 222 0.16 7.97 25.81
C LEU A 222 1.67 7.82 26.03
N VAL A 223 2.21 6.60 25.91
CA VAL A 223 3.66 6.34 26.06
C VAL A 223 4.44 7.13 25.04
N GLY A 224 4.02 7.14 23.76
CA GLY A 224 4.69 7.91 22.71
C GLY A 224 4.74 9.42 22.99
N SER A 225 3.68 9.96 23.60
CA SER A 225 3.66 11.37 24.02
C SER A 225 4.63 11.68 25.17
N LEU A 226 5.02 10.67 25.95
CA LEU A 226 5.97 10.79 27.06
C LEU A 226 7.41 10.44 26.68
N THR A 227 7.63 9.62 25.65
CA THR A 227 8.95 9.05 25.29
C THR A 227 9.64 9.76 24.12
N GLY A 228 9.14 10.93 23.70
CA GLY A 228 9.71 11.71 22.59
C GLY A 228 9.48 11.14 21.18
N VAL A 229 8.84 9.97 21.07
CA VAL A 229 8.43 9.35 19.79
C VAL A 229 7.28 10.12 19.13
N GLY A 230 6.54 10.89 19.91
CA GLY A 230 5.34 11.60 19.47
C GLY A 230 4.10 10.73 19.61
N GLY A 231 3.02 11.32 20.14
CA GLY A 231 1.78 10.58 20.39
C GLY A 231 1.16 10.02 19.11
N ILE A 232 1.16 10.80 18.01
CA ILE A 232 0.59 10.36 16.72
C ILE A 232 1.34 9.14 16.18
N ALA A 233 2.67 9.22 16.06
CA ALA A 233 3.49 8.14 15.52
C ALA A 233 3.31 6.84 16.33
N ALA A 234 3.32 6.94 17.66
CA ALA A 234 3.15 5.78 18.52
C ALA A 234 1.73 5.18 18.46
N THR A 235 0.68 6.01 18.38
CA THR A 235 -0.70 5.55 18.16
C THR A 235 -0.83 4.81 16.83
N VAL A 236 -0.24 5.34 15.76
CA VAL A 236 -0.26 4.71 14.43
C VAL A 236 0.52 3.40 14.46
N LEU A 237 1.72 3.35 15.05
CA LEU A 237 2.51 2.13 15.20
C LEU A 237 1.77 1.07 16.00
N ALA A 238 1.16 1.44 17.13
CA ALA A 238 0.35 0.52 17.94
C ALA A 238 -0.85 -0.02 17.14
N THR A 239 -1.52 0.83 16.37
CA THR A 239 -2.69 0.47 15.57
C THR A 239 -2.34 -0.43 14.39
N VAL A 240 -1.39 0.00 13.57
CA VAL A 240 -1.11 -0.58 12.25
C VAL A 240 -0.13 -1.75 12.34
N ALA A 241 0.83 -1.71 13.28
CA ALA A 241 1.77 -2.80 13.50
C ALA A 241 1.44 -3.63 14.75
N GLY A 242 1.23 -2.96 15.89
CA GLY A 242 1.00 -3.62 17.17
C GLY A 242 -0.20 -4.56 17.19
N VAL A 243 -1.38 -4.08 16.78
CA VAL A 243 -2.62 -4.87 16.82
C VAL A 243 -2.56 -6.09 15.88
N PRO A 244 -2.19 -5.98 14.58
CA PRO A 244 -2.13 -7.15 13.71
C PRO A 244 -1.07 -8.17 14.12
N VAL A 245 0.11 -7.72 14.57
CA VAL A 245 1.17 -8.61 15.07
C VAL A 245 0.73 -9.30 16.35
N GLY A 246 0.16 -8.55 17.30
CA GLY A 246 -0.35 -9.10 18.56
C GLY A 246 -1.43 -10.16 18.35
N LEU A 247 -2.37 -9.91 17.42
CA LEU A 247 -3.37 -10.90 17.03
C LEU A 247 -2.74 -12.14 16.40
N TYR A 248 -1.76 -11.98 15.50
CA TYR A 248 -1.08 -13.12 14.89
C TYR A 248 -0.37 -13.97 15.95
N VAL A 249 0.37 -13.33 16.85
CA VAL A 249 1.03 -14.02 17.97
C VAL A 249 -0.01 -14.76 18.83
N ALA A 250 -1.12 -14.10 19.19
CA ALA A 250 -2.20 -14.74 19.96
C ALA A 250 -2.80 -15.95 19.23
N THR A 251 -3.03 -15.87 17.92
CA THR A 251 -3.53 -17.01 17.13
C THR A 251 -2.54 -18.18 17.09
N VAL A 252 -1.24 -17.90 17.02
CA VAL A 252 -0.20 -18.94 17.00
C VAL A 252 -0.08 -19.62 18.37
N VAL A 253 -0.06 -18.84 19.45
CA VAL A 253 0.11 -19.36 20.82
C VAL A 253 -1.04 -20.27 21.20
N ASP A 254 -2.28 -19.89 20.89
CA ASP A 254 -3.47 -20.63 21.32
C ASP A 254 -3.87 -21.74 20.35
N GLN A 255 -3.93 -21.45 19.04
CA GLN A 255 -4.44 -22.40 18.04
C GLN A 255 -3.36 -23.33 17.48
N HIS A 256 -2.08 -23.00 17.63
CA HIS A 256 -0.96 -23.77 17.08
C HIS A 256 0.11 -24.10 18.15
N PRO A 257 -0.26 -24.81 19.24
CA PRO A 257 0.62 -25.04 20.38
C PRO A 257 1.92 -25.79 20.03
N THR A 258 1.90 -26.63 18.99
CA THR A 258 3.08 -27.34 18.49
C THR A 258 4.04 -26.47 17.68
N ARG A 259 3.58 -25.30 17.20
CA ARG A 259 4.35 -24.39 16.34
C ARG A 259 4.75 -23.09 17.02
N ARG A 260 4.28 -22.84 18.26
CA ARG A 260 4.57 -21.62 19.03
C ARG A 260 6.06 -21.40 19.27
N GLU A 261 6.87 -22.45 19.24
CA GLU A 261 8.33 -22.37 19.31
C GLU A 261 8.93 -21.51 18.19
N GLY A 262 8.25 -21.41 17.05
CA GLY A 262 8.64 -20.51 15.96
C GLY A 262 8.73 -19.04 16.39
N LEU A 263 7.95 -18.62 17.39
CA LEU A 263 7.98 -17.25 17.93
C LEU A 263 9.28 -16.91 18.66
N LEU A 264 10.14 -17.88 18.96
CA LEU A 264 11.47 -17.63 19.49
C LEU A 264 12.35 -16.89 18.47
N LEU A 265 12.16 -17.15 17.18
CA LEU A 265 12.98 -16.53 16.13
C LEU A 265 12.89 -15.00 16.12
N PRO A 266 11.71 -14.36 16.00
CA PRO A 266 11.62 -12.90 16.04
C PRO A 266 12.09 -12.30 17.37
N LEU A 267 11.89 -13.01 18.50
CA LEU A 267 12.37 -12.55 19.82
C LEU A 267 13.90 -12.51 19.88
N VAL A 268 14.55 -13.53 19.32
CA VAL A 268 16.02 -13.61 19.28
C VAL A 268 16.60 -12.60 18.30
N VAL A 269 15.95 -12.37 17.16
CA VAL A 269 16.36 -11.32 16.21
C VAL A 269 16.24 -9.94 16.85
N LEU A 270 15.07 -9.58 17.41
CA LEU A 270 14.86 -8.28 18.04
C LEU A 270 15.74 -8.11 19.28
N GLY A 271 15.81 -9.11 20.15
CA GLY A 271 16.66 -9.08 21.33
C GLY A 271 18.14 -8.97 20.98
N GLY A 272 18.60 -9.71 19.97
CA GLY A 272 19.96 -9.66 19.45
C GLY A 272 20.34 -8.33 18.81
N MET A 273 19.40 -7.72 18.08
CA MET A 273 19.55 -6.36 17.52
C MET A 273 19.66 -5.31 18.63
N LEU A 274 18.74 -5.33 19.61
CA LEU A 274 18.72 -4.37 20.72
C LEU A 274 19.95 -4.52 21.62
N LEU A 275 20.31 -5.76 21.96
CA LEU A 275 21.51 -6.05 22.74
C LEU A 275 22.77 -5.64 21.98
N GLY A 276 22.87 -5.94 20.68
CA GLY A 276 23.99 -5.53 19.84
C GLY A 276 24.13 -4.01 19.79
N ALA A 277 23.03 -3.30 19.55
CA ALA A 277 23.00 -1.84 19.54
C ALA A 277 23.40 -1.23 20.91
N PHE A 278 22.94 -1.83 22.01
CA PHE A 278 23.32 -1.41 23.36
C PHE A 278 24.82 -1.64 23.63
N LEU A 279 25.35 -2.81 23.29
CA LEU A 279 26.77 -3.14 23.49
C LEU A 279 27.68 -2.25 22.63
N VAL A 280 27.36 -2.07 21.35
CA VAL A 280 28.10 -1.14 20.46
C VAL A 280 28.12 0.27 21.04
N ARG A 281 26.96 0.77 21.51
CA ARG A 281 26.85 2.10 22.11
C ARG A 281 27.63 2.25 23.42
N THR A 282 27.62 1.22 24.26
CA THR A 282 28.32 1.26 25.57
C THR A 282 29.82 1.10 25.44
N VAL A 283 30.29 0.27 24.51
CA VAL A 283 31.72 0.06 24.25
C VAL A 283 32.30 1.17 23.36
N GLY A 284 31.46 1.84 22.56
CA GLY A 284 31.86 2.95 21.70
C GLY A 284 32.42 2.51 20.34
N PHE A 285 32.03 1.34 19.83
CA PHE A 285 32.40 0.94 18.48
C PHE A 285 31.67 1.82 17.45
N ALA A 286 32.41 2.34 16.47
CA ALA A 286 31.83 3.08 15.36
C ALA A 286 31.06 2.12 14.45
N GLY A 287 29.81 2.46 14.17
CA GLY A 287 29.02 1.79 13.15
C GLY A 287 29.45 2.18 11.73
N PRO A 288 28.81 1.59 10.71
CA PRO A 288 29.03 2.00 9.33
C PRO A 288 28.79 3.51 9.18
N ALA A 289 29.61 4.18 8.37
CA ALA A 289 29.40 5.55 7.90
C ALA A 289 28.25 5.60 6.87
N SER A 290 27.09 5.09 7.28
CA SER A 290 25.89 4.96 6.46
C SER A 290 25.33 6.34 6.14
N TRP A 291 25.09 6.59 4.87
CA TRP A 291 24.29 7.72 4.40
C TRP A 291 22.79 7.46 4.52
N LEU A 292 22.42 6.18 4.60
CA LEU A 292 21.09 5.75 4.97
C LEU A 292 21.00 5.73 6.51
N ASP A 293 20.78 6.89 7.10
CA ASP A 293 20.53 7.03 8.53
C ASP A 293 19.14 7.60 8.80
N TRP A 294 18.79 7.76 10.08
CA TRP A 294 17.48 8.31 10.44
C TRP A 294 17.35 9.76 9.99
N ALA A 295 18.44 10.54 10.05
CA ALA A 295 18.44 11.92 9.63
C ALA A 295 18.12 12.06 8.14
N PHE A 296 18.70 11.23 7.26
CA PHE A 296 18.42 11.22 5.83
C PHE A 296 16.93 11.04 5.51
N VAL A 297 16.24 10.16 6.25
CA VAL A 297 14.83 9.87 6.03
C VAL A 297 13.91 10.95 6.59
N THR A 298 14.31 11.66 7.65
CA THR A 298 13.46 12.65 8.34
C THR A 298 13.81 14.12 8.09
N SER A 299 14.96 14.40 7.49
CA SER A 299 15.40 15.76 7.19
C SER A 299 14.84 16.26 5.86
N ASP A 300 14.80 17.58 5.72
CA ASP A 300 14.41 18.25 4.49
C ASP A 300 15.45 18.06 3.39
N ASN A 301 15.05 18.29 2.15
CA ASN A 301 15.96 18.24 1.01
C ASN A 301 16.98 19.40 1.10
N SER A 302 18.22 19.18 0.63
CA SER A 302 19.31 20.15 0.64
C SER A 302 20.14 20.09 -0.64
N PHE A 303 20.80 21.19 -0.97
CA PHE A 303 21.78 21.26 -2.06
C PHE A 303 23.17 20.78 -1.64
N SER A 304 23.45 20.65 -0.34
CA SER A 304 24.69 20.05 0.17
C SER A 304 24.46 18.58 0.49
N ALA A 305 25.41 17.73 0.08
CA ALA A 305 25.28 16.28 0.25
C ALA A 305 25.10 15.88 1.73
N GLU A 306 25.87 16.49 2.63
CA GLU A 306 25.89 16.20 4.08
C GLU A 306 24.54 16.35 4.78
N SER A 307 23.68 17.26 4.31
CA SER A 307 22.38 17.55 4.92
C SER A 307 21.20 17.22 4.01
N ALA A 308 21.44 16.46 2.93
CA ALA A 308 20.39 16.10 1.99
C ALA A 308 19.45 15.05 2.61
N GLY A 309 18.18 15.43 2.79
CA GLY A 309 17.12 14.51 3.20
C GLY A 309 16.10 14.20 2.12
N ILE A 310 15.40 13.06 2.25
CA ILE A 310 14.37 12.60 1.30
C ILE A 310 12.94 12.78 1.82
N TYR A 311 12.75 13.32 3.03
CA TYR A 311 11.46 13.35 3.71
C TYR A 311 10.33 14.03 2.91
N PRO A 312 10.52 15.22 2.31
CA PRO A 312 9.45 15.88 1.55
C PRO A 312 9.02 15.06 0.33
N ALA A 313 9.98 14.42 -0.35
CA ALA A 313 9.73 13.57 -1.52
C ALA A 313 9.03 12.27 -1.14
N LEU A 314 9.33 11.70 0.03
CA LEU A 314 8.66 10.54 0.59
C LEU A 314 7.20 10.87 0.93
N ALA A 315 6.96 11.98 1.63
CA ALA A 315 5.61 12.45 1.96
C ALA A 315 4.78 12.72 0.69
N GLY A 316 5.35 13.43 -0.29
CA GLY A 316 4.68 13.69 -1.56
C GLY A 316 4.39 12.42 -2.36
N SER A 317 5.30 11.44 -2.40
CA SER A 317 5.04 10.12 -2.99
C SER A 317 3.87 9.40 -2.32
N ILE A 318 3.79 9.41 -0.99
CA ILE A 318 2.67 8.79 -0.25
C ILE A 318 1.36 9.48 -0.62
N MET A 319 1.36 10.81 -0.71
CA MET A 319 0.18 11.60 -1.06
C MET A 319 -0.30 11.34 -2.49
N LEU A 320 0.63 11.25 -3.46
CA LEU A 320 0.33 10.82 -4.83
C LEU A 320 -0.28 9.43 -4.85
N MET A 321 0.31 8.47 -4.13
CA MET A 321 -0.20 7.10 -4.09
C MET A 321 -1.59 7.03 -3.44
N LEU A 322 -1.86 7.87 -2.44
CA LEU A 322 -3.19 7.98 -1.85
C LEU A 322 -4.22 8.44 -2.89
N ILE A 323 -3.93 9.50 -3.64
CA ILE A 323 -4.82 10.00 -4.70
C ILE A 323 -5.01 8.94 -5.79
N VAL A 324 -3.93 8.31 -6.26
CA VAL A 324 -3.98 7.23 -7.26
C VAL A 324 -4.85 6.08 -6.78
N SER A 325 -4.69 5.65 -5.53
CA SER A 325 -5.49 4.55 -4.98
C SER A 325 -6.98 4.92 -4.89
N LEU A 326 -7.31 6.13 -4.43
CA LEU A 326 -8.69 6.59 -4.25
C LEU A 326 -9.40 6.84 -5.58
N ALA A 327 -8.69 7.35 -6.59
CA ALA A 327 -9.25 7.62 -7.91
C ALA A 327 -9.31 6.37 -8.78
N SER A 328 -8.24 5.57 -8.85
CA SER A 328 -8.16 4.46 -9.80
C SER A 328 -8.79 3.16 -9.30
N PHE A 329 -8.74 2.84 -8.00
CA PHE A 329 -9.17 1.52 -7.54
C PHE A 329 -10.68 1.33 -7.56
N PRO A 330 -11.50 2.23 -6.98
CA PRO A 330 -12.95 2.06 -7.00
C PRO A 330 -13.49 2.08 -8.42
N ILE A 331 -12.99 3.01 -9.25
CA ILE A 331 -13.40 3.16 -10.64
C ILE A 331 -12.96 1.94 -11.46
N GLY A 332 -11.69 1.52 -11.34
CA GLY A 332 -11.14 0.42 -12.13
C GLY A 332 -11.72 -0.94 -11.77
N ILE A 333 -11.86 -1.25 -10.47
CA ILE A 333 -12.52 -2.48 -10.00
C ILE A 333 -14.00 -2.45 -10.38
N GLY A 334 -14.68 -1.32 -10.20
CA GLY A 334 -16.08 -1.15 -10.58
C GLY A 334 -16.31 -1.37 -12.07
N ALA A 335 -15.45 -0.81 -12.93
CA ALA A 335 -15.49 -1.03 -14.36
C ALA A 335 -15.22 -2.50 -14.73
N ALA A 336 -14.27 -3.16 -14.08
CA ALA A 336 -14.00 -4.58 -14.30
C ALA A 336 -15.21 -5.46 -13.92
N VAL A 337 -15.84 -5.20 -12.77
CA VAL A 337 -17.08 -5.89 -12.37
C VAL A 337 -18.19 -5.65 -13.37
N TYR A 338 -18.35 -4.42 -13.86
CA TYR A 338 -19.35 -4.12 -14.88
C TYR A 338 -19.07 -4.87 -16.19
N LEU A 339 -17.84 -4.84 -16.69
CA LEU A 339 -17.47 -5.46 -17.97
C LEU A 339 -17.58 -6.99 -17.93
N GLU A 340 -17.14 -7.64 -16.85
CA GLU A 340 -17.19 -9.11 -16.75
C GLU A 340 -18.57 -9.63 -16.31
N GLU A 341 -19.21 -8.95 -15.36
CA GLU A 341 -20.39 -9.48 -14.68
C GLU A 341 -21.67 -8.76 -15.08
N TYR A 342 -21.67 -7.72 -15.92
CA TYR A 342 -22.89 -7.04 -16.35
C TYR A 342 -22.98 -6.83 -17.85
N ALA A 343 -21.90 -6.42 -18.49
CA ALA A 343 -21.86 -6.13 -19.92
C ALA A 343 -22.11 -7.40 -20.75
N GLY A 344 -22.94 -7.27 -21.79
CA GLY A 344 -23.12 -8.33 -22.78
C GLY A 344 -22.02 -8.32 -23.84
N ASN A 345 -21.98 -9.35 -24.69
CA ASN A 345 -21.07 -9.45 -25.85
C ASN A 345 -21.47 -8.50 -27.00
N SER A 346 -21.49 -7.19 -26.73
CA SER A 346 -21.87 -6.16 -27.70
C SER A 346 -20.66 -5.62 -28.46
N ARG A 347 -20.90 -4.88 -29.57
CA ARG A 347 -19.83 -4.14 -30.25
C ARG A 347 -19.25 -3.04 -29.37
N LEU A 348 -20.09 -2.40 -28.55
CA LEU A 348 -19.67 -1.35 -27.63
C LEU A 348 -18.74 -1.90 -26.54
N THR A 349 -19.06 -3.05 -25.95
CA THR A 349 -18.21 -3.71 -24.93
C THR A 349 -16.84 -4.02 -25.51
N ARG A 350 -16.78 -4.64 -26.70
CA ARG A 350 -15.51 -4.92 -27.40
C ARG A 350 -14.73 -3.65 -27.72
N LEU A 351 -15.41 -2.58 -28.13
CA LEU A 351 -14.75 -1.30 -28.37
C LEU A 351 -14.14 -0.75 -27.08
N ILE A 352 -14.86 -0.79 -25.96
CA ILE A 352 -14.36 -0.35 -24.66
C ILE A 352 -13.14 -1.16 -24.23
N GLU A 353 -13.21 -2.50 -24.30
CA GLU A 353 -12.10 -3.39 -23.95
C GLU A 353 -10.84 -3.14 -24.79
N VAL A 354 -11.00 -2.97 -26.11
CA VAL A 354 -9.88 -2.64 -27.01
C VAL A 354 -9.26 -1.29 -26.65
N ASN A 355 -10.07 -0.28 -26.32
CA ASN A 355 -9.55 1.02 -25.90
C ASN A 355 -8.81 0.95 -24.56
N ILE A 356 -9.33 0.19 -23.58
CA ILE A 356 -8.64 -0.02 -22.30
C ILE A 356 -7.29 -0.71 -22.52
N ALA A 357 -7.24 -1.74 -23.36
CA ALA A 357 -5.99 -2.43 -23.72
C ALA A 357 -4.99 -1.50 -24.44
N ASN A 358 -5.48 -0.66 -25.37
CA ASN A 358 -4.65 0.32 -26.05
C ASN A 358 -4.10 1.38 -25.09
N LEU A 359 -4.93 1.89 -24.16
CA LEU A 359 -4.53 2.85 -23.14
C LEU A 359 -3.45 2.27 -22.21
N ALA A 360 -3.55 0.99 -21.83
CA ALA A 360 -2.51 0.34 -21.04
C ALA A 360 -1.14 0.26 -21.76
N GLY A 361 -1.14 0.30 -23.10
CA GLY A 361 0.06 0.32 -23.94
C GLY A 361 0.63 1.71 -24.22
N VAL A 362 -0.05 2.79 -23.86
CA VAL A 362 0.39 4.17 -24.12
C VAL A 362 1.62 4.51 -23.24
N PRO A 363 2.71 5.08 -23.81
CA PRO A 363 3.87 5.51 -23.03
C PRO A 363 3.52 6.54 -21.94
N SER A 364 4.17 6.45 -20.78
CA SER A 364 3.81 7.28 -19.62
C SER A 364 3.99 8.79 -19.83
N VAL A 365 4.97 9.20 -20.65
CA VAL A 365 5.18 10.61 -21.06
C VAL A 365 3.92 11.22 -21.68
N VAL A 366 3.16 10.44 -22.46
CA VAL A 366 1.93 10.93 -23.13
C VAL A 366 0.87 11.28 -22.09
N TYR A 367 0.73 10.46 -21.03
CA TYR A 367 -0.17 10.79 -19.92
C TYR A 367 0.26 12.07 -19.20
N GLY A 368 1.57 12.32 -19.04
CA GLY A 368 2.08 13.60 -18.54
C GLY A 368 1.64 14.80 -19.38
N LEU A 369 1.77 14.70 -20.71
CA LEU A 369 1.35 15.75 -21.63
C LEU A 369 -0.18 15.97 -21.59
N LEU A 370 -0.95 14.89 -21.48
CA LEU A 370 -2.40 14.94 -21.32
C LEU A 370 -2.79 15.59 -19.99
N GLY A 371 -2.14 15.23 -18.89
CA GLY A 371 -2.38 15.85 -17.59
C GLY A 371 -2.06 17.34 -17.57
N LEU A 372 -0.94 17.75 -18.18
CA LEU A 372 -0.60 19.17 -18.31
C LEU A 372 -1.65 19.93 -19.16
N GLY A 373 -2.04 19.37 -20.31
CA GLY A 373 -2.95 20.01 -21.25
C GLY A 373 -4.41 20.06 -20.78
N LEU A 374 -4.90 18.97 -20.16
CA LEU A 374 -6.30 18.79 -19.75
C LEU A 374 -6.54 19.15 -18.30
N LEU A 375 -5.67 18.74 -17.37
CA LEU A 375 -5.94 18.86 -15.94
C LEU A 375 -5.34 20.14 -15.36
N ALA A 376 -4.11 20.49 -15.74
CA ALA A 376 -3.47 21.69 -15.22
C ALA A 376 -4.00 22.96 -15.92
N ARG A 377 -3.84 23.04 -17.24
CA ARG A 377 -4.14 24.28 -17.99
C ARG A 377 -5.64 24.58 -18.09
N MET A 378 -6.51 23.59 -18.29
CA MET A 378 -7.95 23.85 -18.46
C MET A 378 -8.69 24.11 -17.15
N LEU A 379 -8.17 23.64 -16.00
CA LEU A 379 -8.83 23.82 -14.70
C LEU A 379 -8.19 24.92 -13.84
N GLU A 380 -7.01 25.42 -14.18
CA GLU A 380 -6.49 26.68 -13.63
C GLU A 380 -7.41 27.86 -13.97
N ASP A 381 -7.99 27.88 -15.18
CA ASP A 381 -8.97 28.89 -15.59
C ASP A 381 -10.35 28.74 -14.88
N GLY A 382 -10.58 27.59 -14.25
CA GLY A 382 -11.77 27.28 -13.44
C GLY A 382 -13.03 26.89 -14.22
N LEU A 383 -13.67 25.77 -13.82
CA LEU A 383 -14.95 25.34 -14.40
C LEU A 383 -16.12 26.09 -13.74
N PRO A 384 -17.00 26.76 -14.50
CA PRO A 384 -18.13 27.48 -13.91
C PRO A 384 -19.17 26.49 -13.35
N VAL A 385 -19.53 26.64 -12.07
CA VAL A 385 -20.53 25.79 -11.39
C VAL A 385 -21.93 25.97 -11.99
N PHE A 386 -22.21 27.16 -12.50
CA PHE A 386 -23.44 27.48 -13.22
C PHE A 386 -23.12 27.96 -14.64
N PRO A 387 -23.92 27.59 -15.65
CA PRO A 387 -23.80 28.18 -16.98
C PRO A 387 -23.86 29.71 -16.89
N ALA A 388 -23.08 30.42 -17.70
CA ALA A 388 -23.07 31.91 -17.72
C ALA A 388 -24.48 32.51 -17.87
N VAL A 389 -25.35 31.80 -18.59
CA VAL A 389 -26.79 32.12 -18.75
C VAL A 389 -27.56 32.24 -17.43
N VAL A 390 -27.12 31.56 -16.36
CA VAL A 390 -27.73 31.61 -15.02
C VAL A 390 -27.02 32.64 -14.13
N ALA A 391 -25.70 32.81 -14.25
CA ALA A 391 -24.91 33.69 -13.39
C ALA A 391 -24.98 35.18 -13.80
N ASP A 392 -24.91 35.46 -15.11
CA ASP A 392 -24.87 36.83 -15.65
C ASP A 392 -26.11 37.67 -15.33
N PRO A 393 -27.36 37.14 -15.39
CA PRO A 393 -28.55 37.92 -15.05
C PRO A 393 -28.70 38.24 -13.56
N LEU A 394 -27.99 37.51 -12.69
CA LEU A 394 -28.04 37.66 -11.23
C LEU A 394 -26.90 38.54 -10.69
N GLY A 395 -25.97 38.98 -11.54
CA GLY A 395 -24.83 39.81 -11.13
C GLY A 395 -23.89 39.11 -10.12
N LEU A 396 -23.94 37.78 -10.05
CA LEU A 396 -23.08 36.99 -9.19
C LEU A 396 -21.80 36.64 -9.95
N GLU A 397 -20.64 36.83 -9.33
CA GLU A 397 -19.41 36.28 -9.90
C GLU A 397 -19.57 34.76 -10.04
N PRO A 398 -19.30 34.17 -11.22
CA PRO A 398 -19.42 32.74 -11.41
C PRO A 398 -18.52 32.03 -10.40
N ILE A 399 -19.10 31.24 -9.50
CA ILE A 399 -18.33 30.34 -8.66
C ILE A 399 -17.62 29.38 -9.61
N ARG A 400 -16.30 29.50 -9.71
CA ARG A 400 -15.46 28.62 -10.52
C ARG A 400 -14.89 27.53 -9.62
N VAL A 401 -15.11 26.28 -10.00
CA VAL A 401 -14.42 25.12 -9.43
C VAL A 401 -13.15 24.92 -10.23
N GLY A 402 -12.06 25.42 -9.68
CA GLY A 402 -10.72 25.40 -10.26
C GLY A 402 -9.95 26.65 -9.79
N GLY A 403 -8.69 26.44 -9.43
CA GLY A 403 -7.84 27.36 -8.66
C GLY A 403 -6.55 26.64 -8.27
N ASP A 404 -5.89 27.04 -7.18
CA ASP A 404 -4.58 26.51 -6.76
C ASP A 404 -4.52 24.97 -6.67
N LEU A 405 -5.64 24.29 -6.41
CA LEU A 405 -5.72 22.82 -6.41
C LEU A 405 -5.40 22.19 -7.77
N PHE A 406 -5.74 22.86 -8.87
CA PHE A 406 -5.51 22.40 -10.24
C PHE A 406 -4.29 23.05 -10.89
N GLY A 407 -3.48 23.75 -10.10
CA GLY A 407 -2.26 24.38 -10.60
C GLY A 407 -1.30 23.36 -11.21
N ILE A 408 -0.50 23.83 -12.17
CA ILE A 408 0.61 23.07 -12.77
C ILE A 408 1.52 22.52 -11.68
N GLY A 409 1.90 21.24 -11.74
CA GLY A 409 2.84 20.66 -10.77
C GLY A 409 2.32 20.50 -9.34
N THR A 410 1.00 20.55 -9.11
CA THR A 410 0.37 20.33 -7.79
C THR A 410 0.12 18.85 -7.50
N VAL A 411 0.13 18.46 -6.22
CA VAL A 411 -0.01 17.05 -5.80
C VAL A 411 -1.30 16.44 -6.34
N PHE A 412 -2.37 17.21 -6.36
CA PHE A 412 -3.65 16.78 -6.91
C PHE A 412 -3.59 16.49 -8.41
N VAL A 413 -3.04 17.40 -9.22
CA VAL A 413 -2.92 17.21 -10.68
C VAL A 413 -1.96 16.07 -11.01
N GLY A 414 -0.82 16.01 -10.32
CA GLY A 414 0.13 14.90 -10.44
C GLY A 414 -0.52 13.55 -10.11
N GLY A 415 -1.26 13.49 -9.01
CA GLY A 415 -1.97 12.29 -8.56
C GLY A 415 -3.05 11.86 -9.56
N LEU A 416 -3.88 12.78 -10.05
CA LEU A 416 -4.90 12.49 -11.06
C LEU A 416 -4.29 12.03 -12.38
N THR A 417 -3.17 12.61 -12.80
CA THR A 417 -2.48 12.20 -14.02
C THR A 417 -1.93 10.78 -13.90
N LEU A 418 -1.27 10.46 -12.78
CA LEU A 418 -0.85 9.09 -12.50
C LEU A 418 -2.07 8.15 -12.41
N SER A 419 -3.20 8.63 -11.89
CA SER A 419 -4.44 7.85 -11.80
C SER A 419 -4.94 7.43 -13.18
N LEU A 420 -4.88 8.33 -14.18
CA LEU A 420 -5.26 8.03 -15.56
C LEU A 420 -4.38 6.94 -16.18
N LEU A 421 -3.07 6.97 -15.89
CA LEU A 421 -2.12 5.96 -16.35
C LEU A 421 -2.35 4.60 -15.67
N ILE A 422 -2.73 4.60 -14.39
CA ILE A 422 -2.90 3.39 -13.58
C ILE A 422 -4.27 2.73 -13.76
N LEU A 423 -5.30 3.52 -14.06
CA LEU A 423 -6.66 3.05 -14.24
C LEU A 423 -6.80 1.86 -15.22
N PRO A 424 -6.27 1.89 -16.46
CA PRO A 424 -6.41 0.75 -17.38
C PRO A 424 -5.73 -0.52 -16.86
N ILE A 425 -4.61 -0.41 -16.15
CA ILE A 425 -3.90 -1.55 -15.54
C ILE A 425 -4.78 -2.19 -14.44
N VAL A 426 -5.40 -1.36 -13.60
CA VAL A 426 -6.33 -1.83 -12.56
C VAL A 426 -7.54 -2.52 -13.17
N ILE A 427 -8.11 -1.98 -14.24
CA ILE A 427 -9.26 -2.59 -14.93
C ILE A 427 -8.88 -3.97 -15.46
N ILE A 428 -7.82 -4.08 -16.29
CA ILE A 428 -7.42 -5.34 -16.93
C ILE A 428 -7.09 -6.41 -15.89
N SER A 429 -6.31 -6.07 -14.87
CA SER A 429 -5.93 -7.03 -13.84
C SER A 429 -7.12 -7.48 -12.98
N SER A 430 -8.08 -6.59 -12.72
CA SER A 430 -9.32 -6.94 -12.02
C SER A 430 -10.23 -7.82 -12.87
N GLN A 431 -10.32 -7.58 -14.18
CA GLN A 431 -11.07 -8.43 -15.11
C GLN A 431 -10.51 -9.85 -15.13
N GLU A 432 -9.20 -10.00 -15.27
CA GLU A 432 -8.55 -11.32 -15.27
C GLU A 432 -8.79 -12.07 -13.95
N ALA A 433 -8.73 -11.36 -12.82
CA ALA A 433 -9.05 -11.94 -11.52
C ALA A 433 -10.52 -12.42 -11.41
N ILE A 434 -11.47 -11.64 -11.92
CA ILE A 434 -12.90 -12.01 -11.94
C ILE A 434 -13.14 -13.19 -12.89
N ARG A 435 -12.51 -13.17 -14.06
CA ARG A 435 -12.63 -14.20 -15.08
C ARG A 435 -12.05 -15.54 -14.63
N SER A 436 -11.06 -15.53 -13.74
CA SER A 436 -10.47 -16.74 -13.15
C SER A 436 -11.44 -17.55 -12.29
N VAL A 437 -12.54 -16.95 -11.82
CA VAL A 437 -13.57 -17.67 -11.05
C VAL A 437 -14.30 -18.65 -12.00
N PRO A 438 -14.43 -19.95 -11.67
CA PRO A 438 -15.07 -20.92 -12.55
C PRO A 438 -16.57 -20.61 -12.81
N PRO A 439 -17.07 -20.75 -14.05
CA PRO A 439 -18.49 -20.55 -14.36
C PRO A 439 -19.45 -21.45 -13.58
N SER A 440 -19.02 -22.67 -13.22
CA SER A 440 -19.81 -23.63 -12.43
C SER A 440 -20.22 -23.06 -11.07
N GLN A 441 -19.38 -22.23 -10.45
CA GLN A 441 -19.71 -21.59 -9.17
C GLN A 441 -20.77 -20.50 -9.31
N ARG A 442 -20.77 -19.77 -10.43
CA ARG A 442 -21.82 -18.80 -10.77
C ARG A 442 -23.14 -19.52 -11.00
N GLN A 443 -23.12 -20.60 -11.80
CA GLN A 443 -24.30 -21.42 -12.10
C GLN A 443 -24.87 -22.08 -10.84
N ALA A 444 -24.03 -22.58 -9.94
CA ALA A 444 -24.47 -23.13 -8.65
C ALA A 444 -25.19 -22.06 -7.80
N SER A 445 -24.65 -20.84 -7.74
CA SER A 445 -25.30 -19.71 -7.05
C SER A 445 -26.66 -19.38 -7.66
N TYR A 446 -26.74 -19.30 -9.00
CA TYR A 446 -28.02 -19.10 -9.70
C TYR A 446 -29.01 -20.25 -9.49
N GLY A 447 -28.53 -21.49 -9.46
CA GLY A 447 -29.34 -22.68 -9.18
C GLY A 447 -29.94 -22.70 -7.77
N MET A 448 -29.32 -22.00 -6.81
CA MET A 448 -29.89 -21.77 -5.46
C MET A 448 -30.85 -20.56 -5.40
N GLY A 449 -31.19 -19.95 -6.54
CA GLY A 449 -32.09 -18.80 -6.61
C GLY A 449 -31.45 -17.45 -6.27
N ALA A 450 -30.10 -17.37 -6.22
CA ALA A 450 -29.42 -16.11 -5.97
C ALA A 450 -29.51 -15.16 -7.17
N THR A 451 -29.68 -13.86 -6.91
CA THR A 451 -29.63 -12.82 -7.95
C THR A 451 -28.20 -12.60 -8.45
N ARG A 452 -28.05 -11.97 -9.63
CA ARG A 452 -26.73 -11.58 -10.19
C ARG A 452 -25.88 -10.79 -9.19
N TRP A 453 -26.48 -9.81 -8.53
CA TRP A 453 -25.80 -9.05 -7.47
C TRP A 453 -25.37 -9.94 -6.28
N GLN A 454 -26.23 -10.85 -5.82
CA GLN A 454 -25.88 -11.77 -4.73
C GLN A 454 -24.75 -12.72 -5.12
N THR A 455 -24.76 -13.24 -6.35
CA THR A 455 -23.68 -14.07 -6.90
C THR A 455 -22.36 -13.29 -6.97
N VAL A 456 -22.40 -12.06 -7.49
CA VAL A 456 -21.21 -11.20 -7.56
C VAL A 456 -20.66 -10.90 -6.16
N LYS A 457 -21.52 -10.47 -5.24
CA LYS A 457 -21.12 -10.09 -3.88
C LYS A 457 -20.64 -11.25 -3.02
N ASN A 458 -21.30 -12.41 -3.08
CA ASN A 458 -21.06 -13.52 -2.15
C ASN A 458 -20.15 -14.61 -2.70
N VAL A 459 -19.99 -14.71 -4.03
CA VAL A 459 -19.22 -15.78 -4.68
C VAL A 459 -18.07 -15.22 -5.50
N VAL A 460 -18.36 -14.36 -6.47
CA VAL A 460 -17.34 -13.91 -7.44
C VAL A 460 -16.32 -12.98 -6.80
N LEU A 461 -16.77 -11.85 -6.22
CA LEU A 461 -15.87 -10.86 -5.62
C LEU A 461 -14.98 -11.45 -4.51
N PRO A 462 -15.50 -12.22 -3.53
CA PRO A 462 -14.66 -12.80 -2.50
C PRO A 462 -13.58 -13.75 -3.04
N LYS A 463 -13.88 -14.50 -4.11
CA LYS A 463 -12.93 -15.43 -4.73
C LYS A 463 -11.94 -14.75 -5.66
N ALA A 464 -12.36 -13.70 -6.36
CA ALA A 464 -11.51 -12.87 -7.20
C ALA A 464 -10.63 -11.89 -6.40
N PHE A 465 -11.04 -11.52 -5.18
CA PHE A 465 -10.40 -10.49 -4.36
C PHE A 465 -8.87 -10.64 -4.21
N PRO A 466 -8.30 -11.84 -3.96
CA PRO A 466 -6.85 -11.98 -3.87
C PRO A 466 -6.14 -11.68 -5.20
N GLY A 467 -6.78 -12.00 -6.33
CA GLY A 467 -6.31 -11.68 -7.67
C GLY A 467 -6.41 -10.17 -7.95
N ILE A 468 -7.56 -9.56 -7.62
CA ILE A 468 -7.78 -8.11 -7.75
C ILE A 468 -6.73 -7.35 -6.95
N LEU A 469 -6.52 -7.73 -5.68
CA LEU A 469 -5.49 -7.14 -4.83
C LEU A 469 -4.10 -7.27 -5.46
N THR A 470 -3.73 -8.46 -5.95
CA THR A 470 -2.42 -8.63 -6.60
C THR A 470 -2.27 -7.69 -7.79
N GLY A 471 -3.30 -7.57 -8.63
CA GLY A 471 -3.34 -6.66 -9.77
C GLY A 471 -3.20 -5.19 -9.38
N THR A 472 -3.99 -4.72 -8.41
CA THR A 472 -3.95 -3.33 -7.94
C THR A 472 -2.64 -2.97 -7.27
N ILE A 473 -2.02 -3.91 -6.55
CA ILE A 473 -0.72 -3.74 -5.91
C ILE A 473 0.38 -3.60 -6.96
N LEU A 474 0.40 -4.46 -7.99
CA LEU A 474 1.37 -4.33 -9.08
C LEU A 474 1.20 -3.00 -9.82
N ALA A 475 -0.04 -2.52 -9.96
CA ALA A 475 -0.32 -1.21 -10.53
C ALA A 475 0.25 -0.07 -9.66
N LEU A 476 0.05 -0.06 -8.33
CA LEU A 476 0.68 0.93 -7.44
C LEU A 476 2.21 0.83 -7.43
N GLY A 477 2.76 -0.39 -7.45
CA GLY A 477 4.20 -0.62 -7.53
C GLY A 477 4.80 -0.05 -8.80
N ARG A 478 4.04 0.00 -9.89
CA ARG A 478 4.42 0.76 -11.08
C ARG A 478 4.30 2.28 -10.82
N ALA A 479 3.16 2.73 -10.30
CA ALA A 479 2.84 4.14 -10.08
C ALA A 479 3.90 4.89 -9.25
N ILE A 480 4.37 4.28 -8.16
CA ILE A 480 5.34 4.89 -7.24
C ILE A 480 6.71 5.15 -7.92
N GLY A 481 7.02 4.40 -8.98
CA GLY A 481 8.25 4.54 -9.77
C GLY A 481 8.07 5.33 -11.08
N GLU A 482 6.88 5.85 -11.39
CA GLU A 482 6.65 6.62 -12.62
C GLU A 482 7.08 8.09 -12.43
N THR A 483 8.21 8.45 -13.04
CA THR A 483 8.74 9.84 -13.00
C THR A 483 8.30 10.67 -14.20
N ALA A 484 8.09 10.04 -15.35
CA ALA A 484 7.91 10.75 -16.61
C ALA A 484 6.66 11.64 -16.66
N PRO A 485 5.47 11.20 -16.17
CA PRO A 485 4.30 12.07 -16.14
C PRO A 485 4.49 13.32 -15.27
N LEU A 486 5.19 13.17 -14.13
CA LEU A 486 5.42 14.24 -13.16
C LEU A 486 6.40 15.29 -13.70
N LEU A 487 7.48 14.84 -14.36
CA LEU A 487 8.44 15.73 -15.03
C LEU A 487 7.76 16.60 -16.09
N VAL A 488 6.88 16.00 -16.89
CA VAL A 488 6.19 16.70 -17.99
C VAL A 488 5.18 17.73 -17.47
N ILE A 489 4.52 17.44 -16.35
CA ILE A 489 3.58 18.38 -15.71
C ILE A 489 4.30 19.56 -15.06
N GLY A 490 5.64 19.59 -15.09
CA GLY A 490 6.41 20.69 -14.52
C GLY A 490 6.32 20.72 -13.00
N ALA A 491 6.25 19.55 -12.37
CA ALA A 491 6.40 19.41 -10.92
C ALA A 491 7.75 20.06 -10.51
N PRO A 492 7.73 21.22 -9.82
CA PRO A 492 8.96 21.85 -9.40
C PRO A 492 9.61 20.97 -8.33
N ASN A 493 10.94 20.91 -8.32
CA ASN A 493 11.69 20.27 -7.25
C ASN A 493 11.63 21.14 -5.99
N GLU A 494 10.45 21.26 -5.39
CA GLU A 494 10.26 22.03 -4.17
C GLU A 494 10.76 21.24 -2.96
N PHE A 495 11.46 21.96 -2.09
CA PHE A 495 12.15 21.42 -0.92
C PHE A 495 11.24 21.29 0.31
N GLY A 496 10.00 21.79 0.22
CA GLY A 496 9.04 21.84 1.33
C GLY A 496 8.16 20.60 1.43
N ILE A 497 7.77 20.26 2.66
CA ILE A 497 6.84 19.16 2.96
C ILE A 497 5.43 19.56 2.48
N PRO A 498 4.75 18.72 1.67
CA PRO A 498 3.41 19.03 1.19
C PRO A 498 2.39 18.98 2.33
N GLN A 499 1.77 20.13 2.65
CA GLN A 499 0.75 20.24 3.70
C GLN A 499 -0.69 20.23 3.17
N GLU A 500 -0.87 20.50 1.88
CA GLU A 500 -2.19 20.63 1.24
C GLU A 500 -2.22 19.96 -0.14
N LEU A 501 -3.40 19.63 -0.67
CA LEU A 501 -3.56 19.01 -2.01
C LEU A 501 -3.12 19.93 -3.16
N SER A 502 -3.16 21.25 -2.93
CA SER A 502 -2.67 22.33 -3.79
C SER A 502 -1.15 22.54 -3.70
N SER A 503 -0.45 21.90 -2.75
CA SER A 503 1.00 22.01 -2.66
C SER A 503 1.67 21.43 -3.91
N ARG A 504 2.89 21.88 -4.21
CA ARG A 504 3.66 21.34 -5.33
C ARG A 504 4.09 19.89 -5.07
N VAL A 505 4.21 19.12 -6.14
CA VAL A 505 4.52 17.70 -6.09
C VAL A 505 5.99 17.48 -5.72
N GLY A 506 6.22 16.85 -4.57
CA GLY A 506 7.42 16.07 -4.31
C GLY A 506 7.19 14.58 -4.62
N ALA A 507 8.16 13.91 -5.23
CA ALA A 507 8.12 12.44 -5.38
C ALA A 507 9.53 11.88 -5.30
N MET A 508 9.72 10.73 -4.65
CA MET A 508 11.04 10.12 -4.48
C MET A 508 11.81 9.92 -5.81
N PRO A 509 11.21 9.38 -6.89
CA PRO A 509 11.93 9.25 -8.16
C PRO A 509 12.29 10.59 -8.80
N LEU A 510 11.43 11.60 -8.63
CA LEU A 510 11.67 12.96 -9.13
C LEU A 510 12.82 13.63 -8.38
N GLN A 511 12.87 13.43 -7.07
CA GLN A 511 13.93 13.94 -6.20
C GLN A 511 15.29 13.33 -6.54
N ILE A 512 15.34 12.01 -6.71
CA ILE A 512 16.56 11.29 -7.10
C ILE A 512 17.06 11.78 -8.47
N TYR A 513 16.14 11.97 -9.42
CA TYR A 513 16.46 12.55 -10.73
C TYR A 513 17.01 13.97 -10.59
N ALA A 514 16.37 14.82 -9.77
CA ALA A 514 16.81 16.19 -9.57
C ALA A 514 18.20 16.26 -8.94
N TRP A 515 18.54 15.40 -7.98
CA TRP A 515 19.90 15.30 -7.44
C TRP A 515 20.92 14.91 -8.51
N ALA A 516 20.57 13.97 -9.40
CA ALA A 516 21.44 13.57 -10.49
C ALA A 516 21.67 14.70 -11.50
N THR A 517 20.63 15.46 -11.85
CA THR A 517 20.74 16.49 -12.90
C THR A 517 21.18 17.85 -12.41
N THR A 518 20.87 18.22 -11.17
CA THR A 518 21.04 19.58 -10.65
C THR A 518 22.16 19.68 -9.62
N SER A 519 22.36 18.65 -8.80
CA SER A 519 23.35 18.64 -7.70
C SER A 519 24.54 17.70 -7.96
N GLY A 520 24.75 17.29 -9.22
CA GLY A 520 25.63 16.18 -9.68
C GLY A 520 27.12 16.29 -9.37
N THR A 521 27.47 16.46 -8.11
CA THR A 521 28.82 16.30 -7.55
C THR A 521 29.11 14.84 -7.26
N GLU A 522 30.39 14.47 -7.14
CA GLU A 522 30.81 13.10 -6.84
C GLU A 522 30.15 12.55 -5.57
N GLU A 523 29.95 13.39 -4.55
CA GLU A 523 29.31 12.99 -3.31
C GLU A 523 27.83 12.65 -3.49
N PHE A 524 27.08 13.40 -4.31
CA PHE A 524 25.68 13.06 -4.58
C PHE A 524 25.57 11.71 -5.33
N TYR A 525 26.46 11.45 -6.29
CA TYR A 525 26.44 10.19 -7.06
C TYR A 525 26.86 8.97 -6.25
N THR A 526 27.85 9.11 -5.37
CA THR A 526 28.41 7.98 -4.61
C THR A 526 27.71 7.75 -3.27
N LYS A 527 26.94 8.73 -2.75
CA LYS A 527 26.39 8.68 -1.40
C LYS A 527 24.87 8.92 -1.38
N VAL A 528 24.43 10.13 -1.75
CA VAL A 528 23.03 10.59 -1.59
C VAL A 528 22.06 9.83 -2.52
N ILE A 529 22.41 9.69 -3.79
CA ILE A 529 21.57 9.02 -4.80
C ILE A 529 21.39 7.53 -4.46
N PRO A 530 22.45 6.75 -4.16
CA PRO A 530 22.31 5.38 -3.70
C PRO A 530 21.40 5.26 -2.46
N ALA A 531 21.58 6.13 -1.46
CA ALA A 531 20.72 6.15 -0.26
C ALA A 531 19.24 6.41 -0.62
N GLY A 532 18.96 7.38 -1.49
CA GLY A 532 17.62 7.66 -1.99
C GLY A 532 17.01 6.49 -2.76
N VAL A 533 17.79 5.82 -3.61
CA VAL A 533 17.36 4.61 -4.34
C VAL A 533 17.03 3.48 -3.36
N VAL A 534 17.84 3.26 -2.33
CA VAL A 534 17.54 2.25 -1.29
C VAL A 534 16.23 2.58 -0.57
N VAL A 535 15.99 3.84 -0.20
CA VAL A 535 14.71 4.26 0.42
C VAL A 535 13.53 3.98 -0.50
N LEU A 536 13.63 4.34 -1.78
CA LEU A 536 12.58 4.05 -2.77
C LEU A 536 12.32 2.55 -2.88
N LEU A 537 13.37 1.73 -2.96
CA LEU A 537 13.25 0.27 -3.04
C LEU A 537 12.64 -0.31 -1.77
N VAL A 538 13.04 0.16 -0.59
CA VAL A 538 12.45 -0.27 0.70
C VAL A 538 10.96 0.09 0.75
N ALA A 539 10.58 1.30 0.31
CA ALA A 539 9.18 1.71 0.25
C ALA A 539 8.37 0.84 -0.72
N MET A 540 8.90 0.57 -1.91
CA MET A 540 8.28 -0.32 -2.90
C MET A 540 8.12 -1.74 -2.36
N LEU A 541 9.17 -2.29 -1.74
CA LEU A 541 9.16 -3.64 -1.18
C LEU A 541 8.21 -3.73 0.01
N ALA A 542 8.15 -2.72 0.88
CA ALA A 542 7.21 -2.67 2.00
C ALA A 542 5.77 -2.72 1.50
N MET A 543 5.43 -1.90 0.50
CA MET A 543 4.11 -1.87 -0.12
C MET A 543 3.75 -3.23 -0.75
N ASN A 544 4.70 -3.83 -1.50
CA ASN A 544 4.52 -5.13 -2.13
C ASN A 544 4.49 -6.30 -1.12
N SER A 545 5.10 -6.16 0.05
CA SER A 545 5.14 -7.23 1.05
C SER A 545 3.82 -7.33 1.83
N VAL A 546 3.21 -6.20 2.19
CA VAL A 546 1.86 -6.18 2.80
C VAL A 546 0.86 -6.90 1.90
N ALA A 547 0.96 -6.69 0.60
CA ALA A 547 0.16 -7.37 -0.41
C ALA A 547 0.34 -8.89 -0.44
N ILE A 548 1.59 -9.36 -0.38
CA ILE A 548 1.91 -10.80 -0.37
C ILE A 548 1.36 -11.46 0.90
N VAL A 549 1.48 -10.79 2.05
CA VAL A 549 0.93 -11.26 3.32
C VAL A 549 -0.60 -11.38 3.25
N LEU A 550 -1.28 -10.35 2.72
CA LEU A 550 -2.74 -10.38 2.50
C LEU A 550 -3.14 -11.54 1.58
N ARG A 551 -2.46 -11.69 0.44
CA ARG A 551 -2.71 -12.76 -0.55
C ARG A 551 -2.59 -14.16 0.07
N ASN A 552 -1.50 -14.41 0.81
CA ASN A 552 -1.22 -15.72 1.36
C ASN A 552 -2.27 -16.18 2.38
N ARG A 553 -2.90 -15.25 3.12
CA ARG A 553 -4.00 -15.59 4.04
C ARG A 553 -5.30 -15.99 3.33
N TYR A 554 -5.66 -15.33 2.23
CA TYR A 554 -6.89 -15.66 1.51
C TYR A 554 -6.78 -16.95 0.69
N ARG A 555 -5.58 -17.29 0.19
CA ARG A 555 -5.34 -18.53 -0.57
C ARG A 555 -5.42 -19.81 0.28
N GLN A 556 -5.32 -19.72 1.61
CA GLN A 556 -5.46 -20.87 2.50
C GLN A 556 -6.92 -21.15 2.91
N ARG A 557 -7.84 -20.21 2.64
CA ARG A 557 -9.28 -20.34 2.98
C ARG A 557 -10.15 -20.80 1.80
N ASN A 558 -9.60 -20.79 0.59
CA ASN A 558 -10.21 -21.32 -0.64
C ASN A 558 -9.41 -22.52 -1.12
#